data_AF-A0A4R0RC33-F1
#
_entry.id   AF-A0A4R0RC33-F1
#
_cell.length_a   1.000
_cell.length_b   1.000
_cell.length_c   1.000
_cell.angle_alpha   90.00
_cell.angle_beta   90.00
_cell.angle_gamma   90.00
#
_symmetry.space_group_name_H-M   'P 1'
#
loop_
_entity.id
_entity.type
_entity.pdbx_description
1 polymer ?
#
loop_
_entity_poly.entity_id
_entity_poly.type
_entity_poly.pdbx_seq_one_letter_code
_entity_poly.pdbx_strand_id
1 'polypeptide(L)'
;GTHESSFPTPGLEYWIQKDGSAALSHVIQVRNETASTWYEAFVDAHSGEVISVVDFVAHATYRVLPIHKQVPTDGFETLVDPADPLASPEGWNGDLTRTLGNNAISYRSSLGDTTGESDDNLTFIYDYDFNVPPDDDNSTNVQFAEVNAFYVVNTMHDITYRYGFTESNYNFQNDNFGKGGDPGADRVLISVQDSGGMGNAFFSTPPDGQSPTLTLELAIAYGNPITFTHGVSNRMTGGGTGRCLQTLEASGMGEGWSDSMADWTEQTADMKDWYFEQWISNDAEGTRTHPYSTSMTTNPLVYADVTTVPQEAHYIGEIWANMLHNVHAALIDAHGFSTTANTNPDGTEGNIVWLHLFIDSFPIQPCQPTFVTARDAWIQADVNRYNGANKCTLWKAFSSRGLGPNAQNYTNDFSVPDGC
;
A
#
# COMPACT_ATOMS: atom_id res chain seq x y z
N GLY A 1 11.26 -22.49 28.76
CA GLY A 1 11.85 -21.14 28.65
C GLY A 1 13.15 -21.10 29.40
N THR A 2 14.10 -20.32 28.94
CA THR A 2 15.32 -19.96 29.69
C THR A 2 14.96 -18.95 30.77
N HIS A 3 15.39 -19.18 32.00
CA HIS A 3 15.24 -18.23 33.10
C HIS A 3 16.31 -17.15 32.96
N GLU A 4 15.91 -15.90 32.70
CA GLU A 4 16.83 -14.77 32.68
C GLU A 4 17.05 -14.24 34.10
N SER A 5 18.29 -14.23 34.56
CA SER A 5 18.66 -13.81 35.93
C SER A 5 18.43 -12.32 36.21
N SER A 6 18.15 -11.52 35.17
CA SER A 6 17.80 -10.10 35.25
C SER A 6 16.31 -9.85 35.54
N PHE A 7 15.47 -10.88 35.48
CA PHE A 7 14.03 -10.77 35.71
C PHE A 7 13.65 -11.14 37.16
N PRO A 8 12.55 -10.59 37.70
CA PRO A 8 12.08 -10.93 39.03
C PRO A 8 11.89 -12.45 39.16
N THR A 9 12.34 -13.02 40.27
CA THR A 9 12.08 -14.44 40.56
C THR A 9 10.57 -14.64 40.69
N PRO A 10 9.98 -15.68 40.07
CA PRO A 10 8.54 -15.94 40.17
C PRO A 10 8.05 -15.92 41.62
N GLY A 11 7.11 -15.02 41.89
CA GLY A 11 6.55 -14.76 43.23
C GLY A 11 5.25 -15.50 43.47
N LEU A 12 4.80 -15.52 44.73
CA LEU A 12 3.45 -15.89 45.10
C LEU A 12 2.66 -14.64 45.43
N GLU A 13 1.51 -14.45 44.78
CA GLU A 13 0.62 -13.32 45.00
C GLU A 13 -0.84 -13.79 45.10
N TYR A 14 -1.68 -13.00 45.75
CA TYR A 14 -3.12 -13.23 45.74
C TYR A 14 -3.75 -12.45 44.57
N TRP A 15 -4.36 -13.17 43.63
CA TRP A 15 -5.13 -12.58 42.55
C TRP A 15 -6.63 -12.57 42.89
N ILE A 16 -7.28 -11.41 42.72
CA ILE A 16 -8.72 -11.27 42.93
C ILE A 16 -9.45 -11.63 41.64
N GLN A 17 -10.27 -12.68 41.70
CA GLN A 17 -11.07 -13.17 40.58
C GLN A 17 -12.32 -12.31 40.36
N LYS A 18 -12.95 -12.44 39.18
CA LYS A 18 -14.16 -11.68 38.81
C LYS A 18 -15.34 -11.89 39.75
N ASP A 19 -15.41 -13.04 40.42
CA ASP A 19 -16.45 -13.35 41.41
C ASP A 19 -16.14 -12.82 42.82
N GLY A 20 -15.02 -12.10 42.98
CA GLY A 20 -14.54 -11.53 44.24
C GLY A 20 -13.79 -12.51 45.14
N SER A 21 -13.61 -13.77 44.72
CA SER A 21 -12.75 -14.71 45.44
C SER A 21 -11.26 -14.42 45.21
N ALA A 22 -10.41 -14.85 46.14
CA ALA A 22 -8.95 -14.71 46.02
C ALA A 22 -8.32 -16.08 45.74
N ALA A 23 -7.47 -16.15 44.73
CA ALA A 23 -6.65 -17.32 44.44
C ALA A 23 -5.19 -17.01 44.78
N LEU A 24 -4.48 -17.97 45.39
CA LEU A 24 -3.04 -17.89 45.55
C LEU A 24 -2.39 -18.33 44.24
N SER A 25 -1.59 -17.47 43.63
CA SER A 25 -1.07 -17.66 42.28
C SER A 25 0.45 -17.56 42.23
N HIS A 26 1.08 -18.40 41.42
CA HIS A 26 2.42 -18.17 40.90
C HIS A 26 2.35 -17.08 39.83
N VAL A 27 3.13 -16.02 39.99
CA VAL A 27 3.25 -14.92 39.02
C VAL A 27 4.46 -15.18 38.14
N ILE A 28 4.23 -15.42 36.86
CA ILE A 28 5.26 -15.79 35.89
C ILE A 28 5.17 -14.85 34.70
N GLN A 29 6.28 -14.18 34.39
CA GLN A 29 6.39 -13.43 33.15
C GLN A 29 6.88 -14.33 32.01
N VAL A 30 6.19 -14.25 30.87
CA VAL A 30 6.51 -14.97 29.65
C VAL A 30 6.70 -13.94 28.55
N ARG A 31 7.94 -13.78 28.07
CA ARG A 31 8.30 -12.87 27.00
C ARG A 31 8.76 -13.65 25.77
N ASN A 32 8.29 -13.28 24.60
CA ASN A 32 8.76 -13.78 23.32
C ASN A 32 9.11 -12.60 22.43
N GLU A 33 10.41 -12.37 22.25
CA GLU A 33 10.93 -11.24 21.48
C GLU A 33 10.64 -11.36 19.98
N THR A 34 10.58 -12.57 19.42
CA THR A 34 10.27 -12.77 18.00
C THR A 34 8.80 -12.49 17.70
N ALA A 35 7.92 -12.81 18.66
CA ALA A 35 6.49 -12.56 18.52
C ALA A 35 6.06 -11.21 19.13
N SER A 36 6.99 -10.38 19.60
CA SER A 36 6.71 -9.13 20.31
C SER A 36 5.62 -9.26 21.39
N THR A 37 5.63 -10.35 22.15
CA THR A 37 4.64 -10.58 23.22
C THR A 37 5.31 -10.60 24.58
N TRP A 38 4.62 -10.08 25.58
CA TRP A 38 5.07 -10.12 26.96
C TRP A 38 3.87 -10.19 27.89
N TYR A 39 3.70 -11.36 28.50
CA TYR A 39 2.61 -11.63 29.41
C TYR A 39 3.11 -11.78 30.84
N GLU A 40 2.26 -11.44 31.81
CA GLU A 40 2.34 -11.90 33.18
C GLU A 40 1.16 -12.82 33.47
N ALA A 41 1.46 -14.11 33.62
CA ALA A 41 0.48 -15.14 33.90
C ALA A 41 0.35 -15.38 35.41
N PHE A 42 -0.89 -15.47 35.88
CA PHE A 42 -1.26 -15.84 37.23
C PHE A 42 -1.73 -17.29 37.23
N VAL A 43 -0.90 -18.21 37.71
CA VAL A 43 -1.16 -19.66 37.70
C VAL A 43 -1.53 -20.12 39.10
N ASP A 44 -2.67 -20.80 39.27
CA ASP A 44 -3.12 -21.29 40.57
C ASP A 44 -2.06 -22.15 41.24
N ALA A 45 -1.69 -21.81 42.48
CA ALA A 45 -0.61 -22.47 43.21
C ALA A 45 -0.96 -23.91 43.64
N HIS A 46 -2.23 -24.32 43.55
CA HIS A 46 -2.68 -25.67 43.90
C HIS A 46 -2.96 -26.54 42.67
N SER A 47 -3.69 -26.03 41.68
CA SER A 47 -4.10 -26.78 40.50
C SER A 47 -3.12 -26.67 39.34
N GLY A 48 -2.32 -25.60 39.29
CA GLY A 48 -1.45 -25.29 38.14
C GLY A 48 -2.21 -24.74 36.92
N GLU A 49 -3.50 -24.42 37.06
CA GLU A 49 -4.30 -23.81 35.99
C GLU A 49 -4.00 -22.31 35.86
N VAL A 50 -4.03 -21.77 34.64
CA VAL A 50 -3.91 -20.33 34.40
C VAL A 50 -5.23 -19.66 34.81
N ILE A 51 -5.18 -18.78 35.82
CA ILE A 51 -6.34 -18.04 36.35
C ILE A 51 -6.54 -16.73 35.59
N SER A 52 -5.44 -16.04 35.28
CA SER A 52 -5.47 -14.77 34.56
C SER A 52 -4.15 -14.51 33.84
N VAL A 53 -4.18 -13.61 32.88
CA VAL A 53 -3.02 -13.14 32.14
C VAL A 53 -3.16 -11.63 31.97
N VAL A 54 -2.10 -10.90 32.31
CA VAL A 54 -1.93 -9.49 31.97
C VAL A 54 -0.99 -9.41 30.78
N ASP A 55 -1.41 -8.72 29.73
CA ASP A 55 -0.54 -8.41 28.59
C ASP A 55 0.17 -7.09 28.86
N PHE A 56 1.49 -7.07 28.71
CA PHE A 56 2.33 -5.88 28.83
C PHE A 56 2.61 -5.22 27.48
N VAL A 57 2.14 -5.81 26.37
CA VAL A 57 2.28 -5.25 25.03
C VAL A 57 0.94 -4.70 24.59
N ALA A 58 0.93 -3.45 24.12
CA ALA A 58 -0.23 -2.88 23.46
C ALA A 58 -0.29 -3.42 22.02
N HIS A 59 -1.42 -4.01 21.65
CA HIS A 59 -1.68 -4.53 20.32
C HIS A 59 -2.50 -3.51 19.50
N ALA A 60 -1.89 -2.92 18.49
CA ALA A 60 -2.55 -1.89 17.70
C ALA A 60 -3.67 -2.51 16.86
N THR A 61 -4.89 -2.03 17.03
CA THR A 61 -6.08 -2.62 16.42
C THR A 61 -6.80 -1.60 15.56
N TYR A 62 -7.08 -1.91 14.29
CA TYR A 62 -7.72 -0.98 13.36
C TYR A 62 -8.91 -1.62 12.67
N ARG A 63 -10.05 -0.92 12.62
CA ARG A 63 -11.18 -1.28 11.77
C ARG A 63 -11.07 -0.55 10.45
N VAL A 64 -10.94 -1.28 9.35
CA VAL A 64 -10.53 -0.74 8.04
C VAL A 64 -11.27 -1.40 6.89
N LEU A 65 -11.27 -0.76 5.72
CA LEU A 65 -11.45 -1.37 4.41
C LEU A 65 -10.08 -1.89 3.94
N PRO A 66 -9.86 -3.21 3.90
CA PRO A 66 -8.59 -3.78 3.45
C PRO A 66 -8.24 -3.36 2.01
N ILE A 67 -6.94 -3.23 1.71
CA ILE A 67 -6.45 -2.80 0.38
C ILE A 67 -6.79 -3.75 -0.77
N HIS A 68 -7.24 -4.97 -0.48
CA HIS A 68 -7.69 -5.95 -1.47
C HIS A 68 -9.20 -5.87 -1.74
N LYS A 69 -9.88 -4.90 -1.14
CA LYS A 69 -11.29 -4.61 -1.34
C LYS A 69 -11.45 -3.20 -1.88
N GLN A 70 -12.30 -3.06 -2.88
CA GLN A 70 -12.40 -1.83 -3.62
C GLN A 70 -13.47 -0.90 -3.06
N VAL A 71 -14.58 -1.48 -2.59
CA VAL A 71 -15.75 -0.70 -2.18
C VAL A 71 -16.13 -0.95 -0.73
N PRO A 72 -16.62 0.05 0.01
CA PRO A 72 -17.01 -0.10 1.42
C PRO A 72 -17.99 -1.25 1.70
N THR A 73 -18.86 -1.54 0.73
CA THR A 73 -19.85 -2.62 0.82
C THR A 73 -19.25 -4.03 0.71
N ASP A 74 -17.98 -4.16 0.31
CA ASP A 74 -17.23 -5.43 0.35
C ASP A 74 -16.88 -5.85 1.80
N GLY A 75 -17.06 -4.93 2.75
CA GLY A 75 -17.05 -5.18 4.18
C GLY A 75 -15.71 -4.83 4.85
N PHE A 76 -15.83 -4.21 6.02
CA PHE A 76 -14.71 -3.83 6.85
C PHE A 76 -14.19 -4.98 7.71
N GLU A 77 -12.90 -4.94 8.02
CA GLU A 77 -12.19 -5.91 8.83
C GLU A 77 -11.51 -5.24 10.01
N THR A 78 -11.33 -5.99 11.09
CA THR A 78 -10.54 -5.57 12.25
C THR A 78 -9.20 -6.27 12.19
N LEU A 79 -8.13 -5.50 12.00
CA LEU A 79 -6.76 -5.99 11.93
C LEU A 79 -6.05 -5.72 13.26
N VAL A 80 -5.20 -6.66 13.68
CA VAL A 80 -4.39 -6.56 14.90
C VAL A 80 -2.92 -6.62 14.47
N ASP A 81 -2.14 -5.65 14.95
CA ASP A 81 -0.73 -5.42 14.60
C ASP A 81 -0.43 -5.53 13.10
N PRO A 82 -1.10 -4.73 12.25
CA PRO A 82 -0.89 -4.79 10.80
C PRO A 82 0.48 -4.25 10.36
N ALA A 83 1.22 -3.58 11.24
CA ALA A 83 2.49 -2.96 10.91
C ALA A 83 3.59 -4.00 10.61
N ASP A 84 4.33 -3.77 9.53
CA ASP A 84 5.48 -4.57 9.20
C ASP A 84 6.69 -4.13 10.05
N PRO A 85 7.26 -5.00 10.91
CA PRO A 85 8.32 -4.58 11.84
C PRO A 85 9.66 -4.28 11.15
N LEU A 86 9.86 -4.66 9.89
CA LEU A 86 11.06 -4.30 9.13
C LEU A 86 10.94 -2.89 8.54
N ALA A 87 9.79 -2.58 7.96
CA ALA A 87 9.52 -1.28 7.33
C ALA A 87 9.19 -0.20 8.38
N SER A 88 8.43 -0.59 9.40
CA SER A 88 7.93 0.25 10.49
C SER A 88 8.41 -0.29 11.84
N PRO A 89 9.70 -0.12 12.19
CA PRO A 89 10.31 -0.73 13.38
C PRO A 89 9.71 -0.25 14.72
N GLU A 90 9.12 0.95 14.74
CA GLU A 90 8.41 1.52 15.90
C GLU A 90 6.88 1.31 15.80
N GLY A 91 6.42 0.46 14.87
CA GLY A 91 5.02 0.39 14.47
C GLY A 91 4.57 1.65 13.72
N TRP A 92 3.28 1.73 13.40
CA TRP A 92 2.74 2.85 12.64
C TRP A 92 2.56 4.12 13.47
N ASN A 93 2.27 3.99 14.76
CA ASN A 93 1.98 5.12 15.65
C ASN A 93 3.17 5.51 16.56
N GLY A 94 4.21 4.68 16.65
CA GLY A 94 5.24 4.85 17.68
C GLY A 94 4.63 4.85 19.08
N ASP A 95 5.08 5.77 19.93
CA ASP A 95 4.54 5.97 21.29
C ASP A 95 3.24 6.80 21.35
N LEU A 96 2.57 7.06 20.21
CA LEU A 96 1.42 7.95 20.13
C LEU A 96 0.10 7.19 20.04
N THR A 97 -0.95 7.73 20.67
CA THR A 97 -2.31 7.14 20.67
C THR A 97 -3.26 7.82 19.67
N ARG A 98 -2.73 8.22 18.51
CA ARG A 98 -3.45 8.94 17.44
C ARG A 98 -3.02 8.48 16.06
N THR A 99 -3.75 8.80 14.99
CA THR A 99 -3.43 8.55 13.57
C THR A 99 -2.22 9.37 13.07
N LEU A 100 -1.08 9.19 13.73
CA LEU A 100 0.15 9.93 13.58
C LEU A 100 1.34 9.03 13.93
N GLY A 101 2.33 8.96 13.06
CA GLY A 101 3.60 8.32 13.36
C GLY A 101 4.66 8.58 12.29
N ASN A 102 5.58 7.64 12.10
CA ASN A 102 6.78 7.88 11.29
C ASN A 102 6.48 8.05 9.80
N ASN A 103 5.60 7.21 9.25
CA ASN A 103 5.36 7.16 7.80
C ASN A 103 4.28 8.17 7.37
N ALA A 104 3.30 8.45 8.25
CA ALA A 104 2.15 9.28 7.92
C ALA A 104 1.55 10.03 9.11
N ILE A 105 0.76 11.05 8.80
CA ILE A 105 -0.22 11.70 9.68
C ILE A 105 -1.53 11.85 8.91
N SER A 106 -2.64 11.42 9.52
CA SER A 106 -3.98 11.64 8.96
C SER A 106 -4.77 12.60 9.84
N TYR A 107 -5.34 13.62 9.22
CA TYR A 107 -6.04 14.70 9.88
C TYR A 107 -7.18 15.27 9.03
N ARG A 108 -8.13 15.96 9.66
CA ARG A 108 -9.16 16.75 8.97
C ARG A 108 -8.97 18.24 9.22
N SER A 109 -8.99 19.07 8.19
CA SER A 109 -8.82 20.54 8.25
C SER A 109 -7.43 21.04 8.68
N SER A 110 -6.87 20.57 9.81
CA SER A 110 -5.55 21.02 10.29
C SER A 110 -4.70 19.87 10.86
N LEU A 111 -3.37 20.00 10.81
CA LEU A 111 -2.44 18.95 11.26
C LEU A 111 -2.60 18.54 12.74
N GLY A 112 -3.29 19.34 13.57
CA GLY A 112 -3.59 18.98 14.96
C GLY A 112 -4.82 18.10 15.12
N ASP A 113 -5.72 18.13 14.13
CA ASP A 113 -7.03 17.49 14.14
C ASP A 113 -6.92 16.05 13.63
N THR A 114 -6.12 15.25 14.32
CA THR A 114 -5.92 13.82 14.07
C THR A 114 -6.91 13.00 14.90
N THR A 115 -7.20 11.77 14.52
CA THR A 115 -8.08 10.87 15.27
C THR A 115 -7.33 10.18 16.41
N GLY A 116 -7.89 10.18 17.62
CA GLY A 116 -7.35 9.45 18.78
C GLY A 116 -7.82 7.99 18.82
N GLU A 117 -7.28 7.20 19.74
CA GLU A 117 -7.80 5.85 20.00
C GLU A 117 -9.25 5.89 20.51
N SER A 118 -10.06 4.93 20.06
CA SER A 118 -11.44 4.72 20.51
C SER A 118 -11.54 3.97 21.84
N ASP A 119 -10.51 3.22 22.19
CA ASP A 119 -10.34 2.48 23.45
C ASP A 119 -8.83 2.35 23.76
N ASP A 120 -8.49 1.94 24.97
CA ASP A 120 -7.10 1.76 25.41
C ASP A 120 -6.33 0.76 24.51
N ASN A 121 -5.00 0.78 24.61
CA ASN A 121 -4.07 -0.11 23.91
C ASN A 121 -4.05 0.08 22.38
N LEU A 122 -4.06 1.33 21.88
CA LEU A 122 -3.99 1.63 20.45
C LEU A 122 -5.16 1.02 19.65
N THR A 123 -6.37 1.07 20.22
CA THR A 123 -7.58 0.56 19.57
C THR A 123 -8.25 1.67 18.76
N PHE A 124 -8.34 1.52 17.44
CA PHE A 124 -8.97 2.43 16.48
C PHE A 124 -10.14 1.74 15.77
N ILE A 125 -11.22 1.50 16.50
CA ILE A 125 -12.44 0.86 16.01
C ILE A 125 -13.55 1.91 15.94
N TYR A 126 -13.74 2.44 14.74
CA TYR A 126 -14.85 3.34 14.41
C TYR A 126 -15.77 2.64 13.42
N ASP A 127 -17.06 2.55 13.72
CA ASP A 127 -18.03 1.98 12.79
C ASP A 127 -18.47 3.05 11.78
N TYR A 128 -18.50 2.67 10.50
CA TYR A 128 -18.99 3.55 9.45
C TYR A 128 -20.52 3.36 9.28
N ASP A 129 -21.27 4.45 9.39
CA ASP A 129 -22.72 4.48 9.18
C ASP A 129 -23.04 4.93 7.74
N PHE A 130 -23.54 3.98 6.95
CA PHE A 130 -23.97 4.20 5.57
C PHE A 130 -25.26 5.03 5.44
N ASN A 131 -25.98 5.29 6.54
CA ASN A 131 -27.25 6.01 6.51
C ASN A 131 -27.10 7.52 6.67
N VAL A 132 -25.89 8.00 6.94
CA VAL A 132 -25.58 9.42 7.10
C VAL A 132 -24.48 9.83 6.12
N PRO A 133 -24.34 11.13 5.80
CA PRO A 133 -23.24 11.63 4.98
C PRO A 133 -21.86 11.25 5.55
N PRO A 134 -20.82 11.12 4.70
CA PRO A 134 -19.47 10.80 5.16
C PRO A 134 -18.89 11.85 6.12
N ASP A 135 -19.29 13.12 6.01
CA ASP A 135 -18.88 14.24 6.86
C ASP A 135 -19.85 14.58 8.00
N ASP A 136 -20.79 13.69 8.34
CA ASP A 136 -21.66 13.94 9.48
C ASP A 136 -20.86 13.90 10.79
N ASP A 137 -20.62 15.08 11.36
CA ASP A 137 -19.91 15.28 12.64
C ASP A 137 -20.62 14.62 13.83
N ASN A 138 -21.87 14.19 13.68
CA ASN A 138 -22.59 13.42 14.70
C ASN A 138 -22.40 11.91 14.57
N SER A 139 -21.61 11.47 13.59
CA SER A 139 -21.26 10.08 13.33
C SER A 139 -19.77 9.83 13.56
N THR A 140 -19.35 8.56 13.48
CA THR A 140 -17.95 8.15 13.52
C THR A 140 -17.31 8.05 12.12
N ASN A 141 -17.99 8.49 11.06
CA ASN A 141 -17.53 8.35 9.68
C ASN A 141 -16.23 9.12 9.40
N VAL A 142 -16.05 10.29 10.03
CA VAL A 142 -14.83 11.10 9.89
C VAL A 142 -13.63 10.39 10.51
N GLN A 143 -13.80 9.86 11.73
CA GLN A 143 -12.75 9.11 12.43
C GLN A 143 -12.42 7.83 11.68
N PHE A 144 -13.42 7.13 11.15
CA PHE A 144 -13.21 5.98 10.28
C PHE A 144 -12.39 6.36 9.05
N ALA A 145 -12.72 7.47 8.38
CA ALA A 145 -12.01 7.92 7.19
C ALA A 145 -10.53 8.25 7.49
N GLU A 146 -10.25 8.94 8.60
CA GLU A 146 -8.87 9.21 9.02
C GLU A 146 -8.10 7.94 9.38
N VAL A 147 -8.73 7.01 10.10
CA VAL A 147 -8.13 5.71 10.44
C VAL A 147 -7.87 4.89 9.18
N ASN A 148 -8.79 4.86 8.22
CA ASN A 148 -8.63 4.10 7.00
C ASN A 148 -7.55 4.68 6.09
N ALA A 149 -7.50 6.01 5.92
CA ALA A 149 -6.45 6.67 5.15
C ALA A 149 -5.06 6.44 5.77
N PHE A 150 -4.97 6.51 7.10
CA PHE A 150 -3.75 6.17 7.84
C PHE A 150 -3.32 4.72 7.63
N TYR A 151 -4.27 3.77 7.69
CA TYR A 151 -4.03 2.36 7.41
C TYR A 151 -3.52 2.13 5.98
N VAL A 152 -4.20 2.68 4.97
CA VAL A 152 -3.84 2.47 3.56
C VAL A 152 -2.44 2.99 3.28
N VAL A 153 -2.11 4.22 3.72
CA VAL A 153 -0.78 4.79 3.48
C VAL A 153 0.31 4.02 4.20
N ASN A 154 0.12 3.63 5.45
CA ASN A 154 1.12 2.83 6.17
C ASN A 154 1.29 1.42 5.57
N THR A 155 0.20 0.78 5.15
CA THR A 155 0.25 -0.53 4.48
C THR A 155 1.03 -0.43 3.16
N MET A 156 0.77 0.60 2.36
CA MET A 156 1.47 0.82 1.10
C MET A 156 2.93 1.23 1.30
N HIS A 157 3.23 2.00 2.35
CA HIS A 157 4.61 2.22 2.79
C HIS A 157 5.30 0.90 3.06
N ASP A 158 4.72 0.04 3.90
CA ASP A 158 5.34 -1.22 4.30
C ASP A 158 5.53 -2.19 3.13
N ILE A 159 4.53 -2.32 2.25
CA ILE A 159 4.64 -3.09 1.00
C ILE A 159 5.78 -2.54 0.16
N THR A 160 5.74 -1.27 -0.21
CA THR A 160 6.75 -0.72 -1.14
C THR A 160 8.16 -0.70 -0.55
N TYR A 161 8.29 -0.56 0.78
CA TYR A 161 9.55 -0.70 1.50
C TYR A 161 10.19 -2.07 1.29
N ARG A 162 9.39 -3.14 1.44
CA ARG A 162 9.81 -4.53 1.21
C ARG A 162 10.32 -4.76 -0.22
N TYR A 163 9.80 -4.01 -1.19
CA TYR A 163 10.18 -4.09 -2.61
C TYR A 163 11.27 -3.08 -3.03
N GLY A 164 11.74 -2.22 -2.11
CA GLY A 164 12.91 -1.37 -2.34
C GLY A 164 12.66 0.13 -2.27
N PHE A 165 11.45 0.61 -2.02
CA PHE A 165 11.18 2.02 -1.70
C PHE A 165 11.55 2.31 -0.24
N THR A 166 12.85 2.43 -0.02
CA THR A 166 13.51 2.59 1.29
C THR A 166 14.01 4.02 1.49
N GLU A 167 14.58 4.30 2.66
CA GLU A 167 15.16 5.60 3.02
C GLU A 167 16.22 6.06 2.00
N SER A 168 17.14 5.16 1.61
CA SER A 168 18.14 5.46 0.59
C SER A 168 17.56 5.63 -0.83
N ASN A 169 16.33 5.18 -1.04
CA ASN A 169 15.56 5.30 -2.27
C ASN A 169 14.40 6.29 -2.12
N TYR A 170 14.52 7.27 -1.22
CA TYR A 170 13.69 8.46 -1.12
C TYR A 170 12.24 8.18 -0.68
N ASN A 171 12.05 7.20 0.22
CA ASN A 171 10.74 6.93 0.82
C ASN A 171 10.23 8.10 1.69
N PHE A 172 9.03 7.94 2.25
CA PHE A 172 8.39 8.98 3.05
C PHE A 172 8.44 8.60 4.54
N GLN A 173 9.39 9.16 5.27
CA GLN A 173 9.55 8.90 6.69
C GLN A 173 9.97 10.17 7.44
N ASN A 174 9.44 10.34 8.65
CA ASN A 174 9.86 11.44 9.49
C ASN A 174 11.28 11.23 10.06
N ASP A 175 11.61 9.99 10.40
CA ASP A 175 12.93 9.54 10.81
C ASP A 175 13.37 8.38 9.92
N ASN A 176 14.57 8.48 9.35
CA ASN A 176 15.17 7.48 8.47
C ASN A 176 16.06 6.49 9.24
N PHE A 177 16.14 6.59 10.57
CA PHE A 177 16.91 5.70 11.44
C PHE A 177 18.39 5.57 11.04
N GLY A 178 18.95 6.61 10.41
CA GLY A 178 20.32 6.61 9.87
C GLY A 178 20.56 5.68 8.67
N LYS A 179 19.52 5.23 7.96
CA LYS A 179 19.62 4.29 6.84
C LYS A 179 19.86 4.94 5.46
N GLY A 180 19.85 6.27 5.37
CA GLY A 180 20.09 7.01 4.12
C GLY A 180 18.99 8.04 3.84
N GLY A 181 18.97 8.55 2.61
CA GLY A 181 18.06 9.64 2.20
C GLY A 181 18.48 11.00 2.76
N ASP A 182 17.73 12.05 2.41
CA ASP A 182 17.82 13.33 3.12
C ASP A 182 17.36 13.11 4.58
N PRO A 183 18.14 13.48 5.63
CA PRO A 183 17.74 13.33 7.02
C PRO A 183 16.32 13.88 7.27
N GLY A 184 15.39 12.94 7.47
CA GLY A 184 13.96 13.12 7.26
C GLY A 184 13.27 14.24 8.04
N ALA A 185 12.18 14.67 7.42
CA ALA A 185 10.95 15.19 8.02
C ALA A 185 9.84 15.14 6.94
N ASP A 186 9.74 14.02 6.21
CA ASP A 186 8.95 13.95 4.97
C ASP A 186 7.89 12.84 4.93
N ARG A 187 7.41 12.45 6.12
CA ARG A 187 6.19 11.63 6.26
C ARG A 187 5.04 12.18 5.40
N VAL A 188 4.14 11.30 4.97
CA VAL A 188 2.95 11.70 4.21
C VAL A 188 1.99 12.48 5.09
N LEU A 189 1.55 13.64 4.62
CA LEU A 189 0.48 14.43 5.24
C LEU A 189 -0.84 14.09 4.55
N ILE A 190 -1.79 13.49 5.27
CA ILE A 190 -3.06 13.02 4.71
C ILE A 190 -4.19 13.95 5.19
N SER A 191 -4.65 14.83 4.30
CA SER A 191 -5.82 15.69 4.50
C SER A 191 -7.07 14.91 4.11
N VAL A 192 -7.88 14.53 5.10
CA VAL A 192 -9.11 13.74 4.92
C VAL A 192 -10.33 14.65 4.91
N GLN A 193 -11.26 14.37 3.99
CA GLN A 193 -12.46 15.18 3.72
C GLN A 193 -12.14 16.65 3.50
N ASP A 194 -11.14 16.88 2.65
CA ASP A 194 -10.68 18.23 2.33
C ASP A 194 -11.80 19.03 1.68
N SER A 195 -12.00 20.27 2.15
CA SER A 195 -13.05 21.18 1.69
C SER A 195 -12.87 21.72 0.27
N GLY A 196 -11.77 21.39 -0.40
CA GLY A 196 -11.41 21.85 -1.75
C GLY A 196 -12.32 21.34 -2.88
N GLY A 197 -13.09 20.27 -2.66
CA GLY A 197 -13.97 19.70 -3.68
C GLY A 197 -14.81 18.50 -3.23
N MET A 198 -15.32 17.74 -4.20
CA MET A 198 -16.07 16.50 -3.98
C MET A 198 -15.62 15.43 -4.97
N GLY A 199 -15.22 14.27 -4.44
CA GLY A 199 -15.04 13.05 -5.23
C GLY A 199 -13.72 12.95 -5.98
N ASN A 200 -12.71 13.74 -5.62
CA ASN A 200 -11.36 13.62 -6.17
C ASN A 200 -10.31 13.40 -5.07
N ALA A 201 -9.13 12.93 -5.48
CA ALA A 201 -7.96 12.81 -4.62
C ALA A 201 -6.71 13.30 -5.36
N PHE A 202 -5.78 13.88 -4.62
CA PHE A 202 -4.54 14.41 -5.16
C PHE A 202 -3.37 13.97 -4.30
N PHE A 203 -2.22 13.72 -4.93
CA PHE A 203 -0.98 13.47 -4.22
C PHE A 203 0.12 14.40 -4.72
N SER A 204 0.49 15.37 -3.88
CA SER A 204 1.56 16.32 -4.17
C SER A 204 2.90 15.73 -3.72
N THR A 205 3.83 15.54 -4.65
CA THR A 205 5.13 14.91 -4.38
C THR A 205 6.30 15.88 -4.55
N PRO A 206 6.72 16.61 -3.50
CA PRO A 206 7.94 17.40 -3.56
C PRO A 206 9.18 16.49 -3.54
N PRO A 207 10.39 17.07 -3.76
CA PRO A 207 11.65 16.34 -3.61
C PRO A 207 11.82 15.67 -2.25
N ASP A 208 12.77 14.73 -2.16
CA ASP A 208 13.22 14.10 -0.91
C ASP A 208 13.50 15.11 0.20
N GLY A 209 13.12 14.77 1.44
CA GLY A 209 13.24 15.66 2.60
C GLY A 209 12.09 16.68 2.76
N GLN A 210 11.10 16.69 1.87
CA GLN A 210 9.87 17.48 2.01
C GLN A 210 8.65 16.57 2.03
N SER A 211 7.79 16.75 3.04
CA SER A 211 6.55 15.98 3.17
C SER A 211 5.66 16.10 1.94
N PRO A 212 5.24 14.97 1.33
CA PRO A 212 4.16 14.98 0.36
C PRO A 212 2.82 15.18 1.06
N THR A 213 1.83 15.64 0.30
CA THR A 213 0.45 15.78 0.77
C THR A 213 -0.48 14.90 -0.06
N LEU A 214 -1.17 13.97 0.60
CA LEU A 214 -2.34 13.28 0.10
C LEU A 214 -3.58 14.06 0.51
N THR A 215 -4.34 14.54 -0.46
CA THR A 215 -5.63 15.21 -0.25
C THR A 215 -6.74 14.28 -0.72
N LEU A 216 -7.64 13.91 0.20
CA LEU A 216 -8.84 13.12 -0.07
C LEU A 216 -10.06 14.01 0.09
N GLU A 217 -10.78 14.30 -0.99
CA GLU A 217 -12.02 15.08 -0.93
C GLU A 217 -13.18 14.27 -0.34
N LEU A 218 -14.28 14.96 -0.01
CA LEU A 218 -15.40 14.45 0.79
C LEU A 218 -15.92 13.04 0.43
N ALA A 219 -16.08 12.72 -0.86
CA ALA A 219 -16.63 11.43 -1.29
C ALA A 219 -15.58 10.30 -1.37
N ILE A 220 -14.29 10.62 -1.23
CA ILE A 220 -13.19 9.65 -1.15
C ILE A 220 -12.87 9.40 0.34
N ALA A 221 -13.89 8.97 1.09
CA ALA A 221 -13.79 8.78 2.53
C ALA A 221 -13.03 7.50 2.95
N TYR A 222 -12.42 6.80 2.00
CA TYR A 222 -11.87 5.47 2.23
C TYR A 222 -10.39 5.33 1.86
N GLY A 223 -9.77 6.24 1.10
CA GLY A 223 -8.38 6.08 0.69
C GLY A 223 -8.14 4.85 -0.20
N ASN A 224 -7.40 5.01 -1.30
CA ASN A 224 -7.04 3.90 -2.19
C ASN A 224 -5.51 3.89 -2.40
N PRO A 225 -4.86 2.70 -2.45
CA PRO A 225 -3.49 2.49 -2.92
C PRO A 225 -3.01 3.36 -4.10
N ILE A 226 -3.93 3.73 -5.03
CA ILE A 226 -3.68 4.63 -6.17
C ILE A 226 -2.87 5.86 -5.74
N THR A 227 -3.35 6.55 -4.71
CA THR A 227 -2.87 7.91 -4.40
C THR A 227 -1.44 7.92 -3.86
N PHE A 228 -1.07 6.93 -3.04
CA PHE A 228 0.31 6.77 -2.55
C PHE A 228 1.30 6.47 -3.69
N THR A 229 0.84 5.77 -4.74
CA THR A 229 1.68 5.34 -5.86
C THR A 229 2.16 6.52 -6.73
N HIS A 230 1.41 7.61 -6.81
CA HIS A 230 1.93 8.86 -7.38
C HIS A 230 3.18 9.36 -6.64
N GLY A 231 3.19 9.24 -5.31
CA GLY A 231 4.34 9.55 -4.48
C GLY A 231 5.55 8.70 -4.81
N VAL A 232 5.38 7.38 -4.83
CA VAL A 232 6.43 6.41 -5.15
C VAL A 232 7.02 6.68 -6.53
N SER A 233 6.18 6.75 -7.57
CA SER A 233 6.61 6.93 -8.95
C SER A 233 7.32 8.27 -9.18
N ASN A 234 6.84 9.38 -8.57
CA ASN A 234 7.51 10.69 -8.65
C ASN A 234 8.82 10.76 -7.85
N ARG A 235 8.89 10.13 -6.67
CA ARG A 235 10.12 10.08 -5.87
C ARG A 235 11.19 9.24 -6.55
N MET A 236 10.85 8.04 -7.01
CA MET A 236 11.85 7.12 -7.57
C MET A 236 12.29 7.53 -8.98
N THR A 237 11.37 8.04 -9.82
CA THR A 237 11.73 8.47 -11.18
C THR A 237 12.63 9.70 -11.14
N GLY A 238 13.85 9.56 -11.66
CA GLY A 238 14.82 10.64 -11.67
C GLY A 238 15.43 10.97 -10.30
N GLY A 239 15.36 10.05 -9.33
CA GLY A 239 16.21 10.03 -8.14
C GLY A 239 15.89 11.08 -7.08
N GLY A 240 14.69 11.01 -6.49
CA GLY A 240 14.28 11.81 -5.33
C GLY A 240 13.84 13.23 -5.67
N THR A 241 13.75 13.59 -6.96
CA THR A 241 13.52 14.99 -7.36
C THR A 241 12.06 15.42 -7.43
N GLY A 242 11.11 14.47 -7.52
CA GLY A 242 9.67 14.75 -7.63
C GLY A 242 9.22 15.46 -8.91
N ARG A 243 10.10 15.69 -9.89
CA ARG A 243 9.83 16.55 -11.07
C ARG A 243 9.87 15.83 -12.42
N CYS A 244 9.94 14.50 -12.42
CA CYS A 244 10.27 13.73 -13.62
C CYS A 244 9.08 13.09 -14.34
N LEU A 245 7.85 13.32 -13.87
CA LEU A 245 6.62 12.88 -14.51
C LEU A 245 5.69 14.08 -14.80
N GLN A 246 6.14 15.01 -15.66
CA GLN A 246 5.47 16.29 -15.91
C GLN A 246 5.10 16.52 -17.38
N THR A 247 5.74 15.83 -18.32
CA THR A 247 5.24 15.81 -19.71
C THR A 247 3.93 15.04 -19.74
N LEU A 248 3.06 15.32 -20.72
CA LEU A 248 1.75 14.69 -20.81
C LEU A 248 1.83 13.15 -20.82
N GLU A 249 2.75 12.59 -21.62
CA GLU A 249 2.94 11.13 -21.68
C GLU A 249 3.50 10.56 -20.37
N ALA A 250 4.47 11.21 -19.74
CA ALA A 250 5.04 10.76 -18.47
C ALA A 250 4.05 10.87 -17.31
N SER A 251 3.28 11.97 -17.26
CA SER A 251 2.19 12.17 -16.31
C SER A 251 1.09 11.13 -16.53
N GLY A 252 0.74 10.83 -17.79
CA GLY A 252 -0.21 9.77 -18.11
C GLY A 252 0.28 8.39 -17.65
N MET A 253 1.56 8.05 -17.83
CA MET A 253 2.10 6.83 -17.21
C MET A 253 2.06 6.91 -15.67
N GLY A 254 2.22 8.10 -15.08
CA GLY A 254 1.95 8.37 -13.67
C GLY A 254 0.58 7.86 -13.20
N GLU A 255 -0.49 8.27 -13.89
CA GLU A 255 -1.85 7.75 -13.67
C GLU A 255 -1.91 6.22 -13.86
N GLY A 256 -1.29 5.72 -14.94
CA GLY A 256 -1.33 4.29 -15.25
C GLY A 256 -0.61 3.41 -14.22
N TRP A 257 0.51 3.86 -13.65
CA TRP A 257 1.19 3.16 -12.57
C TRP A 257 0.35 3.14 -11.30
N SER A 258 -0.31 4.26 -10.96
CA SER A 258 -1.21 4.34 -9.81
C SER A 258 -2.38 3.38 -9.92
N ASP A 259 -3.03 3.33 -11.07
CA ASP A 259 -4.11 2.39 -11.35
C ASP A 259 -3.63 0.93 -11.31
N SER A 260 -2.44 0.65 -11.87
CA SER A 260 -1.85 -0.69 -11.87
C SER A 260 -1.50 -1.20 -10.48
N MET A 261 -1.08 -0.33 -9.56
CA MET A 261 -0.77 -0.74 -8.19
C MET A 261 -2.05 -1.13 -7.43
N ALA A 262 -3.14 -0.39 -7.64
CA ALA A 262 -4.43 -0.73 -7.05
C ALA A 262 -5.01 -2.02 -7.64
N ASP A 263 -4.93 -2.18 -8.96
CA ASP A 263 -5.23 -3.45 -9.64
C ASP A 263 -4.41 -4.59 -9.00
N TRP A 264 -3.09 -4.44 -8.86
CA TRP A 264 -2.24 -5.45 -8.23
C TRP A 264 -2.67 -5.83 -6.80
N THR A 265 -3.08 -4.86 -5.97
CA THR A 265 -3.52 -5.15 -4.58
C THR A 265 -4.84 -5.92 -4.49
N GLU A 266 -5.68 -5.86 -5.53
CA GLU A 266 -7.02 -6.44 -5.55
C GLU A 266 -7.08 -7.76 -6.35
N GLN A 267 -6.05 -8.07 -7.14
CA GLN A 267 -6.00 -9.28 -7.96
C GLN A 267 -5.77 -10.56 -7.15
N THR A 268 -6.16 -11.68 -7.76
CA THR A 268 -5.97 -13.03 -7.21
C THR A 268 -5.27 -13.92 -8.24
N ALA A 269 -5.08 -15.21 -7.90
CA ALA A 269 -4.55 -16.19 -8.85
C ALA A 269 -5.41 -16.33 -10.12
N ASP A 270 -6.70 -16.05 -10.03
CA ASP A 270 -7.61 -15.92 -11.18
C ASP A 270 -7.67 -14.44 -11.54
N MET A 271 -6.88 -14.02 -12.53
CA MET A 271 -6.78 -12.63 -12.97
C MET A 271 -8.09 -12.20 -13.62
N LYS A 272 -8.75 -11.18 -13.07
CA LYS A 272 -10.05 -10.70 -13.54
C LYS A 272 -9.93 -9.37 -14.24
N ASP A 273 -10.90 -9.10 -15.12
CA ASP A 273 -11.11 -7.74 -15.63
C ASP A 273 -11.32 -6.80 -14.43
N TRP A 274 -10.58 -5.69 -14.39
CA TRP A 274 -10.56 -4.78 -13.27
C TRP A 274 -11.19 -3.44 -13.65
N TYR A 275 -12.10 -2.97 -12.81
CA TYR A 275 -12.87 -1.75 -13.01
C TYR A 275 -12.45 -0.72 -11.99
N PHE A 276 -12.24 0.52 -12.39
CA PHE A 276 -11.73 1.57 -11.50
C PHE A 276 -12.87 2.43 -10.93
N GLU A 277 -12.87 2.66 -9.61
CA GLU A 277 -13.75 3.62 -8.92
C GLU A 277 -15.28 3.39 -9.02
N GLN A 278 -15.73 2.14 -9.11
CA GLN A 278 -17.16 1.82 -9.25
C GLN A 278 -18.06 2.43 -8.15
N TRP A 279 -17.55 2.54 -6.92
CA TRP A 279 -18.29 3.13 -5.80
C TRP A 279 -18.44 4.65 -5.91
N ILE A 280 -17.35 5.35 -6.23
CA ILE A 280 -17.33 6.83 -6.27
C ILE A 280 -18.13 7.33 -7.47
N SER A 281 -18.04 6.64 -8.61
CA SER A 281 -18.82 6.95 -9.80
C SER A 281 -20.29 6.56 -9.69
N ASN A 282 -20.63 5.65 -8.77
CA ASN A 282 -21.90 4.94 -8.73
C ASN A 282 -22.24 4.31 -10.11
N ASP A 283 -21.21 3.76 -10.76
CA ASP A 283 -21.27 3.10 -12.06
C ASP A 283 -20.51 1.77 -11.99
N ALA A 284 -21.16 0.68 -12.37
CA ALA A 284 -20.53 -0.65 -12.42
C ALA A 284 -19.42 -0.74 -13.47
N GLU A 285 -19.37 0.16 -14.45
CA GLU A 285 -18.27 0.22 -15.42
C GLU A 285 -17.10 1.09 -14.93
N GLY A 286 -17.23 1.74 -13.77
CA GLY A 286 -16.18 2.60 -13.21
C GLY A 286 -16.06 3.96 -13.90
N THR A 287 -14.90 4.64 -13.76
CA THR A 287 -14.65 5.96 -14.39
C THR A 287 -13.74 5.92 -15.61
N ARG A 288 -12.95 4.84 -15.79
CA ARG A 288 -12.11 4.65 -16.98
C ARG A 288 -12.96 4.25 -18.18
N THR A 289 -12.46 4.49 -19.39
CA THR A 289 -13.24 4.21 -20.61
C THR A 289 -13.43 2.72 -20.89
N HIS A 290 -12.55 1.87 -20.36
CA HIS A 290 -12.60 0.42 -20.44
C HIS A 290 -12.05 -0.17 -19.13
N PRO A 291 -12.51 -1.34 -18.68
CA PRO A 291 -11.80 -2.07 -17.62
C PRO A 291 -10.41 -2.50 -18.09
N TYR A 292 -9.48 -2.73 -17.17
CA TYR A 292 -8.23 -3.40 -17.52
C TYR A 292 -8.50 -4.87 -17.74
N SER A 293 -8.06 -5.36 -18.89
CA SER A 293 -8.42 -6.68 -19.36
C SER A 293 -7.34 -7.23 -20.26
N THR A 294 -7.13 -8.54 -20.18
CA THR A 294 -6.29 -9.28 -21.14
C THR A 294 -6.98 -9.48 -22.49
N SER A 295 -8.30 -9.24 -22.59
CA SER A 295 -9.08 -9.32 -23.83
C SER A 295 -8.95 -8.06 -24.67
N MET A 296 -8.48 -8.21 -25.91
CA MET A 296 -8.49 -7.13 -26.93
C MET A 296 -9.89 -6.68 -27.36
N THR A 297 -10.93 -7.45 -27.02
CA THR A 297 -12.32 -7.07 -27.30
C THR A 297 -12.89 -6.22 -26.15
N THR A 298 -12.55 -6.57 -24.90
CA THR A 298 -13.01 -5.84 -23.71
C THR A 298 -12.27 -4.51 -23.58
N ASN A 299 -10.95 -4.53 -23.72
CA ASN A 299 -10.13 -3.32 -23.76
C ASN A 299 -9.30 -3.35 -25.04
N PRO A 300 -9.61 -2.51 -26.05
CA PRO A 300 -8.92 -2.50 -27.33
C PRO A 300 -7.70 -1.57 -27.38
N LEU A 301 -7.39 -0.84 -26.30
CA LEU A 301 -6.37 0.20 -26.29
C LEU A 301 -4.97 -0.38 -26.56
N VAL A 302 -4.22 0.32 -27.43
CA VAL A 302 -2.84 -0.01 -27.85
C VAL A 302 -1.95 1.22 -27.87
N TYR A 303 -0.64 1.03 -28.04
CA TYR A 303 0.35 2.12 -28.03
C TYR A 303 0.04 3.30 -28.97
N ALA A 304 -0.47 3.03 -30.17
CA ALA A 304 -0.83 4.08 -31.13
C ALA A 304 -1.95 5.00 -30.62
N ASP A 305 -2.79 4.52 -29.70
CA ASP A 305 -3.92 5.28 -29.17
C ASP A 305 -3.49 6.43 -28.26
N VAL A 306 -2.25 6.46 -27.78
CA VAL A 306 -1.68 7.57 -26.99
C VAL A 306 -1.89 8.93 -27.68
N THR A 307 -1.93 8.95 -29.02
CA THR A 307 -2.14 10.17 -29.82
C THR A 307 -3.58 10.41 -30.28
N THR A 308 -4.48 9.44 -30.08
CA THR A 308 -5.86 9.48 -30.58
C THR A 308 -6.88 9.66 -29.46
N VAL A 309 -6.55 9.21 -28.24
CA VAL A 309 -7.35 9.50 -27.04
C VAL A 309 -7.34 10.99 -26.72
N PRO A 310 -8.31 11.50 -25.93
CA PRO A 310 -8.23 12.85 -25.40
C PRO A 310 -6.86 13.09 -24.75
N GLN A 311 -6.23 14.21 -25.09
CA GLN A 311 -4.85 14.52 -24.71
C GLN A 311 -4.79 15.01 -23.26
N GLU A 312 -5.05 14.09 -22.35
CA GLU A 312 -5.19 14.26 -20.91
C GLU A 312 -4.61 13.00 -20.24
N ALA A 313 -4.01 13.18 -19.05
CA ALA A 313 -3.16 12.17 -18.43
C ALA A 313 -3.90 10.86 -18.12
N HIS A 314 -5.14 10.91 -17.63
CA HIS A 314 -5.89 9.71 -17.26
C HIS A 314 -6.17 8.82 -18.48
N TYR A 315 -6.58 9.40 -19.61
CA TYR A 315 -6.83 8.60 -20.83
C TYR A 315 -5.56 7.94 -21.37
N ILE A 316 -4.40 8.60 -21.25
CA ILE A 316 -3.11 8.00 -21.59
C ILE A 316 -2.73 6.92 -20.57
N GLY A 317 -3.00 7.17 -19.28
CA GLY A 317 -2.79 6.24 -18.19
C GLY A 317 -3.55 4.94 -18.35
N GLU A 318 -4.78 4.97 -18.85
CA GLU A 318 -5.55 3.76 -19.16
C GLU A 318 -4.82 2.80 -20.10
N ILE A 319 -4.09 3.34 -21.08
CA ILE A 319 -3.30 2.55 -22.02
C ILE A 319 -2.14 1.88 -21.30
N TRP A 320 -1.41 2.64 -20.48
CA TRP A 320 -0.26 2.13 -19.73
C TRP A 320 -0.67 1.11 -18.66
N ALA A 321 -1.71 1.41 -17.89
CA ALA A 321 -2.26 0.51 -16.88
C ALA A 321 -2.71 -0.82 -17.49
N ASN A 322 -3.41 -0.77 -18.62
CA ASN A 322 -3.83 -2.00 -19.30
C ASN A 322 -2.62 -2.80 -19.82
N MET A 323 -1.55 -2.16 -20.29
CA MET A 323 -0.31 -2.86 -20.62
C MET A 323 0.28 -3.59 -19.40
N LEU A 324 0.33 -2.93 -18.24
CA LEU A 324 0.87 -3.52 -17.02
C LEU A 324 -0.04 -4.61 -16.43
N HIS A 325 -1.36 -4.50 -16.57
CA HIS A 325 -2.32 -5.57 -16.28
C HIS A 325 -2.02 -6.83 -17.10
N ASN A 326 -1.73 -6.67 -18.40
CA ASN A 326 -1.36 -7.78 -19.29
C ASN A 326 0.02 -8.37 -18.92
N VAL A 327 0.96 -7.55 -18.44
CA VAL A 327 2.24 -8.03 -17.88
C VAL A 327 2.01 -8.82 -16.59
N HIS A 328 1.10 -8.37 -15.71
CA HIS A 328 0.77 -9.04 -14.46
C HIS A 328 0.18 -10.43 -14.73
N ALA A 329 -0.84 -10.49 -15.58
CA ALA A 329 -1.46 -11.75 -16.00
C ALA A 329 -0.42 -12.73 -16.59
N ALA A 330 0.44 -12.27 -17.49
CA ALA A 330 1.45 -13.12 -18.13
C ALA A 330 2.50 -13.65 -17.14
N LEU A 331 2.86 -12.87 -16.11
CA LEU A 331 3.77 -13.30 -15.06
C LEU A 331 3.10 -14.29 -14.10
N ILE A 332 1.83 -14.09 -13.74
CA ILE A 332 1.05 -15.05 -12.95
C ILE A 332 0.91 -16.37 -13.71
N ASP A 333 0.60 -16.34 -15.00
CA ASP A 333 0.50 -17.54 -15.84
C ASP A 333 1.83 -18.31 -15.88
N ALA A 334 2.97 -17.60 -15.89
CA ALA A 334 4.29 -18.20 -15.97
C ALA A 334 4.79 -18.76 -14.62
N HIS A 335 4.45 -18.11 -13.50
CA HIS A 335 5.09 -18.36 -12.20
C HIS A 335 4.13 -18.66 -11.05
N GLY A 336 2.82 -18.64 -11.28
CA GLY A 336 1.80 -18.75 -10.25
C GLY A 336 1.60 -17.44 -9.48
N PHE A 337 0.76 -17.49 -8.43
CA PHE A 337 0.41 -16.35 -7.59
C PHE A 337 0.75 -16.63 -6.13
N SER A 338 1.42 -15.67 -5.48
CA SER A 338 1.69 -15.71 -4.04
C SER A 338 0.59 -14.98 -3.27
N THR A 339 -0.04 -15.66 -2.32
CA THR A 339 -0.98 -15.04 -1.38
C THR A 339 -0.30 -14.22 -0.28
N THR A 340 1.03 -14.15 -0.29
CA THR A 340 1.84 -13.44 0.72
C THR A 340 2.68 -12.32 0.12
N ALA A 341 2.47 -11.98 -1.16
CA ALA A 341 3.28 -10.98 -1.86
C ALA A 341 3.28 -9.60 -1.18
N ASN A 342 2.22 -9.25 -0.43
CA ASN A 342 2.13 -8.00 0.32
C ASN A 342 3.13 -7.93 1.49
N THR A 343 3.57 -9.06 2.04
CA THR A 343 4.43 -9.10 3.23
C THR A 343 5.73 -9.85 3.01
N ASN A 344 5.82 -10.66 1.96
CA ASN A 344 6.99 -11.44 1.60
C ASN A 344 7.39 -11.23 0.13
N PRO A 345 8.45 -10.45 -0.14
CA PRO A 345 8.94 -10.19 -1.49
C PRO A 345 9.96 -11.22 -2.00
N ASP A 346 10.29 -12.27 -1.23
CA ASP A 346 11.42 -13.17 -1.54
C ASP A 346 11.07 -14.30 -2.52
N GLY A 347 9.79 -14.44 -2.85
CA GLY A 347 9.28 -15.47 -3.76
C GLY A 347 9.61 -15.20 -5.23
N THR A 348 9.28 -16.17 -6.08
CA THR A 348 9.43 -16.07 -7.53
C THR A 348 8.10 -16.09 -8.27
N GLU A 349 6.99 -16.07 -7.54
CA GLU A 349 5.63 -16.02 -8.06
C GLU A 349 5.37 -14.73 -8.85
N GLY A 350 4.45 -14.80 -9.80
CA GLY A 350 4.27 -13.79 -10.84
C GLY A 350 3.93 -12.40 -10.31
N ASN A 351 3.10 -12.32 -9.27
CA ASN A 351 2.75 -11.05 -8.63
C ASN A 351 3.90 -10.46 -7.80
N ILE A 352 4.80 -11.29 -7.25
CA ILE A 352 6.04 -10.82 -6.61
C ILE A 352 7.02 -10.30 -7.67
N VAL A 353 7.21 -11.07 -8.74
CA VAL A 353 8.06 -10.66 -9.88
C VAL A 353 7.56 -9.35 -10.45
N TRP A 354 6.26 -9.22 -10.69
CA TRP A 354 5.65 -8.01 -11.22
C TRP A 354 5.95 -6.79 -10.34
N LEU A 355 5.75 -6.89 -9.01
CA LEU A 355 5.94 -5.74 -8.12
C LEU A 355 7.42 -5.35 -7.98
N HIS A 356 8.34 -6.32 -8.00
CA HIS A 356 9.78 -6.01 -8.11
C HIS A 356 10.09 -5.23 -9.39
N LEU A 357 9.58 -5.69 -10.55
CA LEU A 357 9.82 -5.00 -11.82
C LEU A 357 9.18 -3.60 -11.85
N PHE A 358 7.99 -3.47 -11.27
CA PHE A 358 7.29 -2.19 -11.10
C PHE A 358 8.18 -1.19 -10.36
N ILE A 359 8.62 -1.53 -9.15
CA ILE A 359 9.44 -0.66 -8.30
C ILE A 359 10.84 -0.43 -8.89
N ASP A 360 11.50 -1.47 -9.39
CA ASP A 360 12.86 -1.39 -9.94
C ASP A 360 12.94 -0.60 -11.24
N SER A 361 11.84 -0.51 -12.01
CA SER A 361 11.83 0.21 -13.28
C SER A 361 11.97 1.73 -13.10
N PHE A 362 11.45 2.29 -12.01
CA PHE A 362 11.46 3.74 -11.76
C PHE A 362 12.86 4.37 -11.66
N PRO A 363 13.84 3.81 -10.92
CA PRO A 363 15.19 4.36 -10.90
C PRO A 363 15.98 4.09 -12.19
N ILE A 364 15.52 3.19 -13.06
CA ILE A 364 16.18 2.84 -14.34
C ILE A 364 15.74 3.78 -15.46
N GLN A 365 14.46 4.14 -15.51
CA GLN A 365 13.91 4.96 -16.59
C GLN A 365 14.43 6.41 -16.55
N PRO A 366 14.52 7.10 -17.70
CA PRO A 366 14.95 8.49 -17.74
C PRO A 366 13.92 9.42 -17.09
N CYS A 367 14.33 10.64 -16.75
CA CYS A 367 13.40 11.72 -16.41
C CYS A 367 12.53 12.07 -17.63
N GLN A 368 11.22 12.25 -17.43
CA GLN A 368 10.21 12.39 -18.49
C GLN A 368 10.20 11.20 -19.45
N PRO A 369 9.98 9.98 -18.95
CA PRO A 369 9.96 8.79 -19.79
C PRO A 369 8.81 8.84 -20.80
N THR A 370 9.01 8.16 -21.92
CA THR A 370 7.95 7.73 -22.85
C THR A 370 7.59 6.27 -22.59
N PHE A 371 6.48 5.79 -23.16
CA PHE A 371 6.05 4.38 -23.06
C PHE A 371 7.17 3.42 -23.46
N VAL A 372 7.88 3.73 -24.56
CA VAL A 372 9.00 2.92 -25.05
C VAL A 372 10.13 2.86 -24.03
N THR A 373 10.53 4.00 -23.45
CA THR A 373 11.61 4.01 -22.46
C THR A 373 11.21 3.38 -21.12
N ALA A 374 9.93 3.50 -20.72
CA ALA A 374 9.41 2.87 -19.52
C ALA A 374 9.34 1.34 -19.68
N ARG A 375 8.87 0.84 -20.84
CA ARG A 375 8.93 -0.59 -21.18
C ARG A 375 10.36 -1.12 -21.14
N ASP A 376 11.29 -0.40 -21.75
CA ASP A 376 12.70 -0.82 -21.78
C ASP A 376 13.27 -0.86 -20.36
N ALA A 377 12.85 0.05 -19.47
CA ALA A 377 13.21 0.01 -18.05
C ALA A 377 12.64 -1.22 -17.32
N TRP A 378 11.41 -1.65 -17.61
CA TRP A 378 10.85 -2.91 -17.08
C TRP A 378 11.66 -4.14 -17.52
N ILE A 379 12.04 -4.20 -18.80
CA ILE A 379 12.87 -5.30 -19.31
C ILE A 379 14.27 -5.25 -18.71
N GLN A 380 14.83 -4.06 -18.51
CA GLN A 380 16.14 -3.90 -17.87
C GLN A 380 16.09 -4.24 -16.37
N ALA A 381 14.99 -3.94 -15.67
CA ALA A 381 14.76 -4.39 -14.29
C ALA A 381 14.81 -5.92 -14.20
N ASP A 382 14.20 -6.62 -15.16
CA ASP A 382 14.25 -8.09 -15.23
C ASP A 382 15.66 -8.62 -15.48
N VAL A 383 16.43 -7.94 -16.34
CA VAL A 383 17.85 -8.26 -16.55
C VAL A 383 18.64 -8.07 -15.24
N ASN A 384 18.42 -6.98 -14.52
CA ASN A 384 19.17 -6.64 -13.31
C ASN A 384 18.87 -7.61 -12.16
N ARG A 385 17.58 -7.93 -11.94
CA ARG A 385 17.15 -8.74 -10.79
C ARG A 385 17.12 -10.23 -11.09
N TYR A 386 16.61 -10.62 -12.25
CA TYR A 386 16.33 -12.02 -12.59
C TYR A 386 17.21 -12.55 -13.73
N ASN A 387 18.29 -11.84 -14.08
CA ASN A 387 19.17 -12.17 -15.20
C ASN A 387 18.43 -12.34 -16.55
N GLY A 388 17.29 -11.65 -16.72
CA GLY A 388 16.51 -11.67 -17.95
C GLY A 388 15.62 -12.92 -18.10
N ALA A 389 15.36 -13.64 -17.02
CA ALA A 389 14.58 -14.88 -17.05
C ALA A 389 13.15 -14.69 -17.60
N ASN A 390 12.59 -13.49 -17.47
CA ASN A 390 11.22 -13.19 -17.89
C ASN A 390 11.14 -12.47 -19.24
N LYS A 391 12.27 -12.26 -19.92
CA LYS A 391 12.38 -11.50 -21.18
C LYS A 391 11.24 -11.81 -22.16
N CYS A 392 11.00 -13.08 -22.47
CA CYS A 392 10.00 -13.44 -23.47
C CYS A 392 8.56 -13.23 -22.99
N THR A 393 8.29 -13.43 -21.70
CA THR A 393 6.99 -13.12 -21.08
C THR A 393 6.70 -11.63 -21.18
N LEU A 394 7.67 -10.78 -20.79
CA LEU A 394 7.54 -9.33 -20.83
C LEU A 394 7.36 -8.81 -22.25
N TRP A 395 8.20 -9.25 -23.19
CA TRP A 395 8.07 -8.83 -24.58
C TRP A 395 6.73 -9.25 -25.19
N LYS A 396 6.25 -10.48 -24.94
CA LYS A 396 4.94 -10.93 -25.43
C LYS A 396 3.81 -10.06 -24.87
N ALA A 397 3.84 -9.74 -23.58
CA ALA A 397 2.84 -8.91 -22.93
C ALA A 397 2.81 -7.46 -23.47
N PHE A 398 3.95 -6.78 -23.57
CA PHE A 398 3.98 -5.43 -24.15
C PHE A 398 3.62 -5.42 -25.64
N SER A 399 4.10 -6.42 -26.40
CA SER A 399 3.81 -6.51 -27.84
C SER A 399 2.35 -6.82 -28.12
N SER A 400 1.63 -7.52 -27.23
CA SER A 400 0.19 -7.76 -27.39
C SER A 400 -0.62 -6.47 -27.44
N ARG A 401 -0.08 -5.38 -26.88
CA ARG A 401 -0.64 -4.02 -26.87
C ARG A 401 0.09 -3.04 -27.79
N GLY A 402 0.83 -3.56 -28.77
CA GLY A 402 1.48 -2.76 -29.80
C GLY A 402 2.77 -2.08 -29.35
N LEU A 403 3.32 -2.40 -28.17
CA LEU A 403 4.57 -1.84 -27.66
C LEU A 403 5.75 -2.82 -27.82
N GLY A 404 5.83 -3.50 -28.97
CA GLY A 404 6.92 -4.41 -29.33
C GLY A 404 8.25 -3.73 -29.66
N PRO A 405 9.31 -4.49 -29.97
CA PRO A 405 10.69 -4.00 -30.04
C PRO A 405 10.94 -2.87 -31.02
N ASN A 406 10.12 -2.76 -32.08
CA ASN A 406 10.22 -1.71 -33.10
C ASN A 406 9.16 -0.61 -32.94
N ALA A 407 8.38 -0.62 -31.86
CA ALA A 407 7.41 0.43 -31.57
C ALA A 407 8.11 1.77 -31.37
N GLN A 408 7.69 2.78 -32.12
CA GLN A 408 8.27 4.12 -32.08
C GLN A 408 7.31 5.14 -32.69
N ASN A 409 7.40 6.40 -32.29
CA ASN A 409 6.56 7.49 -32.81
C ASN A 409 5.06 7.11 -32.84
N TYR A 410 4.58 6.44 -31.78
CA TYR A 410 3.18 5.99 -31.65
C TYR A 410 2.71 5.08 -32.80
N THR A 411 3.65 4.36 -33.43
CA THR A 411 3.34 3.27 -34.35
C THR A 411 3.44 1.95 -33.61
N ASN A 412 2.35 1.18 -33.65
CA ASN A 412 2.30 -0.14 -33.03
C ASN A 412 3.32 -1.09 -33.66
N ASP A 413 3.97 -1.88 -32.81
CA ASP A 413 4.68 -3.10 -33.20
C ASP A 413 4.14 -4.27 -32.35
N PHE A 414 3.64 -5.29 -33.03
CA PHE A 414 3.13 -6.51 -32.41
C PHE A 414 4.13 -7.68 -32.54
N SER A 415 5.30 -7.44 -33.12
CA SER A 415 6.36 -8.44 -33.20
C SER A 415 6.97 -8.73 -31.82
N VAL A 416 7.62 -9.88 -31.68
CA VAL A 416 8.41 -10.24 -30.49
C VAL A 416 9.86 -10.45 -30.91
N PRO A 417 10.86 -10.18 -30.04
CA PRO A 417 12.25 -10.40 -30.38
C PRO A 417 12.55 -11.86 -30.71
N ASP A 418 13.51 -12.08 -31.63
CA ASP A 418 13.99 -13.42 -31.95
C ASP A 418 14.46 -14.18 -30.70
N GLY A 419 14.08 -15.46 -30.61
CA GLY A 419 14.35 -16.32 -29.46
C GLY A 419 13.26 -16.30 -28.38
N CYS A 420 12.18 -15.55 -28.63
CA CYS A 420 10.89 -15.64 -27.96
C CYS A 420 9.84 -16.22 -28.93
#